data_AF-A0A5N0GZP7-F1
#
_entry.id   AF-A0A5N0GZP7-F1
#
_cell.length_a   1.000
_cell.length_b   1.000
_cell.length_c   1.000
_cell.angle_alpha   90.00
_cell.angle_beta   90.00
_cell.angle_gamma   90.00
#
_symmetry.space_group_name_H-M   'P 1'
#
loop_
_entity.id
_entity.type
_entity.pdbx_description
1 polymer ?
#
loop_
_entity_poly.entity_id
_entity_poly.type
_entity_poly.pdbx_seq_one_letter_code
_entity_poly.pdbx_strand_id
1 'polypeptide(L)'
;MRRPVAAWFERHQIVLYLGGLAAGAAVGLARPGAASAWQAAIYPVLAVLLYATFLQVQFTELTAAFRDGTFLGALLVVNFAVVPLVVAALTWVVPLPRAVLLGVLLTLLTPCVDYVIVFCRLAGGDSQRLLAAVPLLMLTQMLALPGLLWLFLGPELAAIVTFGPFLEAFLMLIVVPLTLA
;
A
#
# COMPACT_ATOMS: atom_id res chain seq x y z
N MET A 1 -5.78 -2.48 -28.51
CA MET A 1 -6.71 -1.33 -28.66
C MET A 1 -7.38 -1.07 -27.33
N ARG A 2 -7.07 0.04 -26.63
CA ARG A 2 -7.79 0.40 -25.39
C ARG A 2 -9.22 0.81 -25.76
N ARG A 3 -10.23 0.26 -25.08
CA ARG A 3 -11.65 0.62 -25.30
C ARG A 3 -11.85 2.12 -25.06
N PRO A 4 -12.65 2.84 -25.86
CA PRO A 4 -12.81 4.30 -25.78
C PRO A 4 -13.25 4.80 -24.39
N VAL A 5 -13.98 3.97 -23.65
CA VAL A 5 -14.39 4.23 -22.27
C VAL A 5 -13.20 4.26 -21.30
N ALA A 6 -12.27 3.30 -21.41
CA ALA A 6 -11.09 3.24 -20.54
C ALA A 6 -10.17 4.46 -20.74
N ALA A 7 -9.98 4.88 -21.99
CA ALA A 7 -9.20 6.07 -22.31
C ALA A 7 -9.82 7.37 -21.73
N TRP A 8 -11.15 7.43 -21.65
CA TRP A 8 -11.84 8.57 -21.02
C TRP A 8 -11.60 8.61 -19.50
N PHE A 9 -11.69 7.45 -18.83
CA PHE A 9 -11.42 7.33 -17.41
C PHE A 9 -9.98 7.71 -17.07
N GLU A 10 -9.00 7.23 -17.85
CA GLU A 10 -7.59 7.59 -17.67
C GLU A 10 -7.36 9.10 -17.85
N ARG A 11 -8.00 9.72 -18.85
CA ARG A 11 -7.86 11.16 -19.12
C ARG A 11 -8.43 12.04 -18.00
N HIS A 12 -9.51 11.60 -17.34
CA HIS A 12 -10.20 12.35 -16.29
C HIS A 12 -9.92 11.81 -14.88
N GLN A 13 -8.92 10.93 -14.73
CA GLN A 13 -8.65 10.20 -13.50
C GLN A 13 -8.49 11.11 -12.28
N ILE A 14 -7.77 12.22 -12.41
CA ILE A 14 -7.58 13.20 -11.32
C ILE A 14 -8.91 13.79 -10.87
N VAL A 15 -9.76 14.22 -11.81
CA VAL A 15 -11.06 14.82 -11.52
C VAL A 15 -11.99 13.82 -10.86
N LEU A 16 -11.98 12.57 -11.33
CA LEU A 16 -12.80 11.50 -10.76
C LEU A 16 -12.37 11.15 -9.33
N TYR A 17 -11.06 11.09 -9.05
CA TYR A 17 -10.56 10.85 -7.70
C TYR A 17 -10.89 11.99 -6.75
N LEU A 18 -10.66 13.25 -7.16
CA LEU A 18 -11.01 14.41 -6.35
C LEU A 18 -12.53 14.52 -6.13
N GLY A 19 -13.33 14.26 -7.17
CA GLY A 19 -14.78 14.22 -7.08
C GLY A 19 -15.29 13.13 -6.14
N GLY A 20 -14.70 11.94 -6.18
CA GLY A 20 -14.99 10.84 -5.26
C GLY A 20 -14.65 11.19 -3.82
N LEU A 21 -13.49 11.79 -3.57
CA LEU A 21 -13.08 12.30 -2.26
C LEU A 21 -14.04 13.35 -1.72
N ALA A 22 -14.41 14.33 -2.54
CA ALA A 22 -15.35 15.38 -2.16
C ALA A 22 -16.75 14.81 -1.86
N ALA A 23 -17.23 13.87 -2.68
CA ALA A 23 -18.50 13.20 -2.47
C ALA A 23 -18.48 12.36 -1.18
N GLY A 24 -17.41 11.60 -0.94
CA GLY A 24 -17.23 10.83 0.30
C GLY A 24 -17.22 11.72 1.53
N ALA A 25 -16.51 12.85 1.49
CA ALA A 25 -16.50 13.85 2.56
C ALA A 25 -17.89 14.45 2.80
N ALA A 26 -18.59 14.85 1.73
CA ALA A 26 -19.94 15.40 1.83
C ALA A 26 -20.93 14.40 2.44
N VAL A 27 -20.92 13.14 1.98
CA VAL A 27 -21.78 12.08 2.51
C VAL A 27 -21.44 11.76 3.98
N GLY A 28 -20.15 11.67 4.32
CA GLY A 28 -19.69 11.40 5.68
C GLY A 28 -20.09 12.50 6.67
N LEU A 29 -20.01 13.77 6.26
CA LEU A 29 -20.43 14.91 7.07
C LEU A 29 -21.96 15.03 7.18
N ALA A 30 -22.69 14.71 6.10
CA ALA A 30 -24.15 14.80 6.07
C ALA A 30 -24.85 13.69 6.85
N ARG A 31 -24.23 12.49 6.97
CA ARG A 31 -24.80 11.34 7.69
C ARG A 31 -23.76 10.63 8.57
N PRO A 32 -23.41 11.21 9.73
CA PRO A 32 -22.47 10.59 10.68
C PRO A 32 -22.94 9.21 11.17
N GLY A 33 -24.26 9.01 11.31
CA GLY A 33 -24.86 7.75 11.77
C GLY A 33 -24.71 6.57 10.80
N ALA A 34 -24.32 6.80 9.55
CA ALA A 34 -24.08 5.74 8.57
C ALA A 34 -22.64 5.20 8.61
N ALA A 35 -21.76 5.75 9.48
CA ALA A 35 -20.34 5.43 9.49
C ALA A 35 -20.05 3.92 9.63
N SER A 36 -20.81 3.20 10.46
CA SER A 36 -20.62 1.76 10.67
C SER A 36 -20.89 0.93 9.42
N ALA A 37 -21.93 1.27 8.65
CA ALA A 37 -22.24 0.59 7.39
C ALA A 37 -21.16 0.84 6.32
N TRP A 38 -20.68 2.09 6.22
CA TRP A 38 -19.59 2.44 5.28
C TRP A 38 -18.27 1.79 5.68
N GLN A 39 -17.96 1.69 6.98
CA GLN A 39 -16.78 1.00 7.48
C GLN A 39 -16.79 -0.49 7.10
N ALA A 40 -17.95 -1.16 7.22
CA ALA A 40 -18.09 -2.56 6.83
C ALA A 40 -17.86 -2.79 5.33
N ALA A 41 -18.16 -1.79 4.49
CA ALA A 41 -17.95 -1.86 3.03
C ALA A 41 -16.48 -1.71 2.61
N ILE A 42 -15.59 -1.20 3.48
CA ILE A 42 -14.18 -0.97 3.14
C ILE A 42 -13.48 -2.29 2.78
N TYR A 43 -13.57 -3.29 3.67
CA TYR A 43 -12.92 -4.59 3.47
C TYR A 43 -13.33 -5.31 2.17
N PRO A 44 -14.63 -5.47 1.83
CA PRO A 44 -15.02 -6.13 0.58
C PRO A 44 -14.62 -5.33 -0.67
N VAL A 45 -14.68 -4.00 -0.63
CA VAL A 45 -14.21 -3.18 -1.76
C VAL A 45 -12.70 -3.34 -1.96
N LEU A 46 -11.92 -3.32 -0.87
CA LEU A 46 -10.48 -3.58 -0.91
C LEU A 46 -10.18 -5.00 -1.44
N ALA A 47 -10.92 -6.01 -1.00
CA ALA A 47 -10.76 -7.39 -1.48
C ALA A 47 -10.95 -7.49 -3.00
N VAL A 48 -11.99 -6.83 -3.55
CA VAL A 48 -12.26 -6.79 -5.00
C VAL A 48 -11.14 -6.06 -5.75
N LEU A 49 -10.66 -4.93 -5.21
CA LEU A 49 -9.55 -4.18 -5.81
C LEU A 49 -8.25 -5.00 -5.84
N LEU A 50 -7.93 -5.68 -4.73
CA LEU A 50 -6.75 -6.54 -4.64
C LEU A 50 -6.87 -7.76 -5.54
N TYR A 51 -8.03 -8.42 -5.60
CA TYR A 51 -8.28 -9.51 -6.52
C TYR A 51 -8.08 -9.09 -7.99
N ALA A 52 -8.66 -7.94 -8.38
CA ALA A 52 -8.46 -7.38 -9.72
C ALA A 52 -7.00 -7.03 -10.00
N THR A 53 -6.25 -6.60 -8.98
CA THR A 53 -4.82 -6.29 -9.09
C THR A 53 -3.99 -7.56 -9.24
N PHE A 54 -4.25 -8.61 -8.45
CA PHE A 54 -3.53 -9.88 -8.53
C PHE A 54 -3.78 -10.62 -9.85
N LEU A 55 -4.98 -10.52 -10.43
CA LEU A 55 -5.24 -11.02 -11.78
C LEU A 55 -4.32 -10.40 -12.84
N GLN A 56 -3.79 -9.19 -12.60
CA GLN A 56 -2.84 -8.54 -13.50
C GLN A 56 -1.38 -8.95 -13.23
N VAL A 57 -1.10 -9.57 -12.08
CA VAL A 57 0.24 -10.02 -11.69
C VAL A 57 0.59 -11.30 -12.43
N GLN A 58 1.66 -11.26 -13.22
CA GLN A 58 2.19 -12.42 -13.92
C GLN A 58 3.12 -13.21 -12.99
N PHE A 59 2.58 -14.23 -12.31
CA PHE A 59 3.33 -15.05 -11.34
C PHE A 59 4.57 -15.75 -11.89
N THR A 60 4.65 -15.92 -13.21
CA THR A 60 5.81 -16.47 -13.91
C THR A 60 7.09 -15.64 -13.69
N GLU A 61 6.98 -14.34 -13.40
CA GLU A 61 8.15 -13.47 -13.22
C GLU A 61 8.70 -13.44 -11.79
N LEU A 62 7.96 -13.95 -10.79
CA LEU A 62 8.42 -14.02 -9.39
C LEU A 62 9.77 -14.74 -9.27
N THR A 63 9.94 -15.85 -10.01
CA THR A 63 11.18 -16.64 -9.97
C THR A 63 12.39 -15.89 -10.53
N ALA A 64 12.16 -14.94 -11.44
CA ALA A 64 13.23 -14.10 -12.00
C ALA A 64 13.69 -13.03 -11.00
N ALA A 65 12.80 -12.49 -10.16
CA ALA A 65 13.18 -11.54 -9.11
C ALA A 65 14.11 -12.16 -8.05
N PHE A 66 13.92 -13.43 -7.71
CA PHE A 66 14.82 -14.13 -6.77
C PHE A 66 16.22 -14.40 -7.33
N ARG A 67 16.43 -14.30 -8.66
CA ARG A 67 17.75 -14.52 -9.28
C ARG A 67 18.65 -13.28 -9.24
N ASP A 68 18.11 -12.08 -9.02
CA ASP A 68 18.88 -10.83 -8.98
C ASP A 68 18.93 -10.24 -7.56
N GLY A 69 19.82 -10.81 -6.75
CA GLY A 69 20.00 -10.40 -5.36
C GLY A 69 20.49 -8.96 -5.19
N THR A 70 21.18 -8.39 -6.19
CA THR A 70 21.67 -7.01 -6.13
C THR A 70 20.51 -6.03 -6.27
N PHE A 71 19.62 -6.27 -7.24
CA PHE A 71 18.41 -5.45 -7.41
C PHE A 71 17.50 -5.54 -6.19
N LEU A 72 17.28 -6.75 -5.69
CA LEU A 72 16.45 -6.99 -4.52
C LEU A 72 17.04 -6.36 -3.25
N GLY A 73 18.35 -6.50 -3.05
CA GLY A 73 19.07 -5.86 -1.94
C GLY A 73 18.94 -4.34 -1.97
N ALA A 74 19.09 -3.72 -3.15
CA ALA A 74 18.90 -2.29 -3.31
C ALA A 74 17.48 -1.85 -2.95
N LEU A 75 16.45 -2.58 -3.40
CA LEU A 75 15.06 -2.32 -3.04
C LEU A 75 14.84 -2.40 -1.52
N LEU A 76 15.35 -3.45 -0.87
CA LEU A 76 15.20 -3.62 0.57
C LEU A 76 15.90 -2.52 1.36
N VAL A 77 17.14 -2.16 1.00
CA VAL A 77 17.89 -1.10 1.67
C VAL A 77 17.19 0.25 1.49
N VAL A 78 16.72 0.57 0.29
CA VAL A 78 16.03 1.85 0.06
C VAL A 78 14.73 1.90 0.88
N ASN A 79 13.89 0.86 0.83
CA ASN A 79 12.57 0.89 1.48
C ASN A 79 12.62 0.72 3.00
N PHE A 80 13.58 -0.05 3.53
CA PHE A 80 13.61 -0.42 4.96
C PHE A 80 14.78 0.19 5.75
N ALA A 81 15.70 0.90 5.09
CA ALA A 81 16.73 1.68 5.78
C ALA A 81 16.70 3.16 5.38
N VAL A 82 16.81 3.47 4.09
CA VAL A 82 16.88 4.87 3.63
C VAL A 82 15.57 5.62 3.89
N VAL A 83 14.43 5.05 3.51
CA VAL A 83 13.11 5.68 3.72
C VAL A 83 12.85 5.91 5.22
N PRO A 84 13.02 4.95 6.14
CA PRO A 84 12.90 5.21 7.57
C PRO A 84 13.80 6.34 8.08
N LEU A 85 15.05 6.45 7.61
CA LEU A 85 15.92 7.57 8.01
C LEU A 85 15.38 8.92 7.53
N VAL A 86 14.87 8.99 6.30
CA VAL A 86 14.22 10.20 5.76
C VAL A 86 12.97 10.55 6.58
N VAL A 87 12.16 9.54 6.92
CA VAL A 87 10.97 9.71 7.76
C VAL A 87 11.35 10.22 9.15
N ALA A 88 12.39 9.67 9.77
CA ALA A 88 12.92 10.14 11.06
C ALA A 88 13.31 11.61 10.98
N ALA A 89 14.07 12.02 9.96
CA ALA A 89 14.42 13.43 9.77
C ALA A 89 13.18 14.33 9.59
N LEU A 90 12.18 13.90 8.81
CA LEU A 90 10.94 14.66 8.62
C LEU A 90 10.13 14.82 9.91
N THR A 91 9.93 13.71 10.64
CA THR A 91 9.14 13.70 11.88
C THR A 91 9.86 14.44 13.02
N TRP A 92 11.18 14.57 12.95
CA TRP A 92 11.94 15.38 13.89
C TRP A 92 11.72 16.89 13.67
N VAL A 93 11.57 17.32 12.42
CA VAL A 93 11.37 18.74 12.07
C VAL A 93 9.90 19.16 12.22
N VAL A 94 8.95 18.24 12.02
CA VAL A 94 7.51 18.54 12.02
C VAL A 94 6.81 17.85 13.20
N PRO A 95 6.51 18.57 14.29
CA PRO A 95 5.76 18.00 15.40
C PRO A 95 4.30 17.76 14.98
N LEU A 96 3.88 16.49 15.01
CA LEU A 96 2.53 16.06 14.65
C LEU A 96 1.80 15.47 15.86
N PRO A 97 0.48 15.68 15.99
CA PRO A 97 -0.33 14.96 16.97
C PRO A 97 -0.22 13.45 16.76
N ARG A 98 -0.20 12.66 17.85
CA ARG A 98 0.06 11.21 17.80
C ARG A 98 -0.81 10.44 16.80
N ALA A 99 -2.10 10.78 16.68
CA ALA A 99 -3.02 10.12 15.74
C ALA A 99 -2.66 10.41 14.28
N VAL A 100 -2.25 11.64 13.97
CA VAL A 100 -1.82 12.04 12.62
C VAL A 100 -0.47 11.43 12.30
N LEU A 101 0.45 11.42 13.27
CA LEU A 101 1.76 10.79 13.13
C LEU A 101 1.64 9.30 12.81
N LEU A 102 0.74 8.56 13.47
CA LEU A 102 0.49 7.16 13.15
C LEU A 102 0.07 6.98 11.68
N GLY A 103 -0.88 7.79 11.19
CA GLY A 103 -1.31 7.73 9.79
C GLY A 103 -0.19 8.07 8.80
N VAL A 104 0.62 9.09 9.11
CA VAL A 104 1.80 9.47 8.32
C VAL A 104 2.82 8.33 8.28
N LEU A 105 3.16 7.75 9.43
CA LEU A 105 4.12 6.66 9.53
C LEU A 105 3.63 5.42 8.80
N LEU A 106 2.35 5.05 8.95
CA LEU A 106 1.76 3.98 8.16
C LEU A 106 1.89 4.28 6.67
N THR A 107 1.57 5.48 6.21
CA THR A 107 1.64 5.85 4.79
C THR A 107 3.06 5.85 4.23
N LEU A 108 4.06 6.30 5.01
CA LEU A 108 5.44 6.46 4.53
C LEU A 108 6.30 5.19 4.74
N LEU A 109 6.00 4.37 5.75
CA LEU A 109 6.78 3.18 6.10
C LEU A 109 6.15 1.87 5.58
N THR A 110 4.96 1.92 4.99
CA THR A 110 4.38 0.78 4.27
C THR A 110 4.66 0.91 2.77
N PRO A 111 5.79 0.40 2.25
CA PRO A 111 6.08 0.45 0.83
C PRO A 111 5.08 -0.39 0.00
N CYS A 112 4.11 0.29 -0.62
CA CYS A 112 3.29 -0.27 -1.69
C CYS A 112 3.88 0.11 -3.06
N VAL A 113 4.24 -0.89 -3.86
CA VAL A 113 5.00 -0.70 -5.12
C VAL A 113 4.10 -0.45 -6.34
N ASP A 114 2.78 -0.55 -6.17
CA ASP A 114 1.81 -0.62 -7.27
C ASP A 114 1.82 0.61 -8.19
N TYR A 115 1.85 1.82 -7.61
CA TYR A 115 1.92 3.04 -8.40
C TYR A 115 3.33 3.27 -9.00
N VAL A 116 4.37 2.86 -8.26
CA VAL A 116 5.77 3.01 -8.66
C VAL A 116 6.06 2.17 -9.92
N ILE A 117 5.40 1.03 -10.11
CA ILE A 117 5.52 0.21 -11.32
C ILE A 117 5.12 0.99 -12.58
N VAL A 118 4.05 1.78 -12.51
CA VAL A 118 3.62 2.61 -13.65
C VAL A 118 4.65 3.70 -13.93
N PHE A 119 5.14 4.37 -12.89
CA PHE A 119 6.19 5.39 -13.06
C PHE A 119 7.52 4.81 -13.53
N CYS A 120 7.90 3.63 -13.04
CA CYS A 120 9.08 2.90 -13.47
C CYS A 120 8.99 2.58 -14.97
N ARG A 121 7.82 2.09 -15.42
CA ARG A 121 7.56 1.86 -16.85
C ARG A 121 7.64 3.14 -17.67
N LEU A 122 7.07 4.25 -17.20
CA LEU A 122 7.12 5.55 -17.87
C LEU A 122 8.55 6.12 -17.93
N ALA A 123 9.35 5.87 -16.91
CA ALA A 123 10.75 6.27 -16.84
C ALA A 123 11.70 5.34 -17.64
N GLY A 124 11.18 4.30 -18.29
CA GLY A 124 11.98 3.33 -19.04
C GLY A 124 12.73 2.31 -18.16
N GLY A 125 12.36 2.19 -16.88
CA GLY A 125 12.91 1.21 -15.96
C GLY A 125 12.29 -0.18 -16.12
N ASP A 126 12.91 -1.17 -15.47
CA ASP A 126 12.46 -2.56 -15.50
C ASP A 126 11.25 -2.79 -14.56
N SER A 127 10.08 -2.39 -15.03
CA SER A 127 8.81 -2.55 -14.30
C SER A 127 8.45 -4.02 -14.04
N GLN A 128 9.00 -4.96 -14.81
CA GLN A 128 8.77 -6.40 -14.64
C GLN A 128 9.53 -6.96 -13.44
N ARG A 129 10.82 -6.60 -13.31
CA ARG A 129 11.59 -6.91 -12.10
C ARG A 129 10.98 -6.30 -10.85
N LEU A 130 10.47 -5.06 -10.95
CA LEU A 130 9.81 -4.40 -9.82
C LEU A 130 8.51 -5.10 -9.44
N LEU A 131 7.67 -5.48 -10.41
CA LEU A 131 6.45 -6.27 -10.21
C LEU A 131 6.75 -7.61 -9.53
N ALA A 132 7.78 -8.31 -9.97
CA ALA A 132 8.17 -9.60 -9.41
C ALA A 132 8.68 -9.50 -7.96
N ALA A 133 9.20 -8.34 -7.54
CA ALA A 133 9.63 -8.09 -6.16
C ALA A 133 8.48 -7.70 -5.20
N VAL A 134 7.28 -7.36 -5.72
CA VAL A 134 6.12 -6.90 -4.92
C VAL A 134 5.78 -7.85 -3.77
N PRO A 135 5.62 -9.18 -3.97
CA PRO A 135 5.20 -10.06 -2.90
C PRO A 135 6.23 -10.13 -1.76
N LEU A 136 7.53 -10.10 -2.11
CA LEU A 136 8.60 -10.12 -1.12
C LEU A 136 8.66 -8.81 -0.33
N LEU A 137 8.51 -7.67 -1.00
CA LEU A 137 8.45 -6.36 -0.34
C LEU A 137 7.27 -6.30 0.63
N MET A 138 6.11 -6.82 0.21
CA MET A 138 4.91 -6.84 1.03
C MET A 138 5.05 -7.76 2.26
N LEU A 139 5.65 -8.94 2.11
CA LEU A 139 5.99 -9.84 3.23
C LEU A 139 7.03 -9.21 4.16
N THR A 140 8.07 -8.59 3.61
CA THR A 140 9.11 -7.94 4.40
C THR A 140 8.54 -6.75 5.17
N GLN A 141 7.68 -5.96 4.53
CA GLN A 141 6.95 -4.87 5.16
C GLN A 141 6.10 -5.37 6.32
N MET A 142 5.37 -6.47 6.14
CA MET A 142 4.52 -7.05 7.17
C MET A 142 5.32 -7.41 8.43
N LEU A 143 6.56 -7.86 8.28
CA LEU A 143 7.47 -8.16 9.39
C LEU A 143 8.17 -6.92 9.96
N ALA A 144 8.54 -5.96 9.10
CA ALA A 144 9.27 -4.77 9.50
C ALA A 144 8.37 -3.72 10.17
N LEU A 145 7.10 -3.61 9.76
CA LEU A 145 6.18 -2.56 10.20
C LEU A 145 5.99 -2.51 11.73
N PRO A 146 5.76 -3.63 12.46
CA PRO A 146 5.65 -3.59 13.91
C PRO A 146 6.92 -3.06 14.58
N GLY A 147 8.10 -3.48 14.09
CA GLY A 147 9.39 -3.04 14.61
C GLY A 147 9.66 -1.56 14.32
N LEU A 148 9.34 -1.10 13.12
CA LEU A 148 9.45 0.31 12.75
C LEU A 148 8.49 1.17 13.58
N LEU A 149 7.22 0.79 13.74
CA LEU A 149 6.29 1.54 14.59
C LEU A 149 6.73 1.58 16.05
N TRP A 150 7.28 0.47 16.57
CA TRP A 150 7.85 0.43 17.90
C TRP A 150 9.03 1.41 18.06
N LEU A 151 9.91 1.49 17.06
CA LEU A 151 11.04 2.42 17.07
C LEU A 151 10.58 3.90 17.06
N PHE A 152 9.55 4.24 16.29
CA PHE A 152 9.09 5.62 16.11
C PHE A 152 8.10 6.11 17.17
N LEU A 153 7.21 5.25 17.67
CA LEU A 153 6.16 5.65 18.62
C LEU A 153 6.34 5.06 20.02
N GLY A 154 7.31 4.17 20.21
CA GLY A 154 7.53 3.48 21.49
C GLY A 154 6.53 2.34 21.77
N PRO A 155 6.66 1.68 22.93
CA PRO A 155 5.94 0.45 23.25
C PRO A 155 4.42 0.60 23.37
N GLU A 156 3.91 1.77 23.75
CA GLU A 156 2.46 1.96 23.97
C GLU A 156 1.63 1.99 22.68
N LEU A 157 2.17 2.52 21.58
CA LEU A 157 1.46 2.56 20.29
C LEU A 157 1.73 1.35 19.41
N ALA A 158 2.87 0.67 19.57
CA ALA A 158 3.10 -0.64 18.95
C ALA A 158 2.03 -1.67 19.37
N ALA A 159 1.51 -1.56 20.58
CA ALA A 159 0.43 -2.41 21.08
C ALA A 159 -0.93 -2.21 20.38
N ILE A 160 -1.14 -1.07 19.69
CA ILE A 160 -2.37 -0.81 18.92
C ILE A 160 -2.36 -1.64 17.62
N VAL A 161 -1.18 -1.84 17.03
CA VAL A 161 -1.00 -2.73 15.88
C VAL A 161 -0.73 -4.13 16.40
N THR A 162 -1.80 -4.80 16.83
CA THR A 162 -1.72 -6.22 17.19
C THR A 162 -1.44 -7.04 15.93
N PHE A 163 -0.44 -7.92 16.02
CA PHE A 163 -0.01 -8.77 14.90
C PHE A 163 -1.15 -9.69 14.40
N GLY A 164 -2.08 -10.08 15.29
CA GLY A 164 -3.21 -10.96 14.98
C GLY A 164 -4.14 -10.42 13.88
N PRO A 165 -4.81 -9.27 14.08
CA PRO A 165 -5.68 -8.67 13.05
C PRO A 165 -4.95 -8.35 11.75
N PHE A 166 -3.66 -8.04 11.81
CA PHE A 166 -2.85 -7.79 10.62
C PHE A 166 -2.62 -9.07 9.81
N LEU A 167 -2.29 -10.17 10.48
CA LEU A 167 -2.15 -11.49 9.86
C LEU A 167 -3.48 -11.99 9.29
N GLU A 168 -4.58 -11.79 10.01
CA GLU A 168 -5.92 -12.15 9.55
C GLU A 168 -6.32 -11.35 8.29
N ALA A 169 -6.09 -10.03 8.31
CA ALA A 169 -6.30 -9.17 7.16
C ALA A 169 -5.43 -9.59 5.96
N PHE A 170 -4.16 -9.95 6.19
CA PHE A 170 -3.29 -10.47 5.13
C PHE A 170 -3.80 -11.79 4.57
N LEU A 171 -4.14 -12.76 5.41
CA LEU A 171 -4.65 -14.06 4.94
C LEU A 171 -5.93 -13.87 4.11
N MET A 172 -6.84 -13.02 4.58
CA MET A 172 -8.15 -12.84 3.95
C MET A 172 -8.10 -11.92 2.71
N LEU A 173 -7.28 -10.87 2.71
CA LEU A 173 -7.22 -9.88 1.61
C LEU A 173 -6.13 -10.18 0.58
N ILE A 174 -5.12 -10.97 0.93
CA ILE A 174 -4.01 -11.29 0.04
C ILE A 174 -4.02 -12.78 -0.31
N VAL A 175 -3.92 -13.67 0.69
CA VAL A 175 -3.74 -15.11 0.41
C VAL A 175 -4.99 -15.70 -0.25
N VAL A 176 -6.19 -15.39 0.24
CA VAL A 176 -7.43 -15.90 -0.36
C VAL A 176 -7.60 -15.44 -1.82
N PRO A 177 -7.55 -14.14 -2.16
CA PRO A 177 -7.60 -13.70 -3.56
C PRO A 177 -6.51 -14.31 -4.43
N LEU A 178 -5.30 -14.46 -3.88
CA LEU A 178 -4.17 -15.06 -4.57
C LEU A 178 -4.41 -16.54 -4.90
N THR A 179 -5.06 -17.30 -4.01
CA THR A 179 -5.42 -18.71 -4.28
C THR A 179 -6.59 -18.88 -5.23
N LEU A 180 -7.42 -17.84 -5.42
CA LEU A 180 -8.60 -17.85 -6.28
C LEU A 180 -8.33 -17.29 -7.69
N ALA A 181 -7.20 -16.61 -7.89
CA ALA A 181 -6.75 -16.05 -9.17
C ALA A 181 -5.92 -17.09 -9.95
#